data_AF-A0A6L3MJ01-F1
#
_entry.id   AF-A0A6L3MJ01-F1
#
_cell.length_a   1.000
_cell.length_b   1.000
_cell.length_c   1.000
_cell.angle_alpha   90.00
_cell.angle_beta   90.00
_cell.angle_gamma   90.00
#
_symmetry.space_group_name_H-M   'P 1'
#
loop_
_entity.id
_entity.type
_entity.pdbx_description
1 polymer ?
#
loop_
_entity_poly.entity_id
_entity_poly.type
_entity_poly.pdbx_seq_one_letter_code
_entity_poly.pdbx_strand_id
1 'polypeptide(L)'
;MKWLQIHITVEQAQVDFTETLLSSLGAVSVTLDDAENQDLLEPLPGETPLWNKVIVTGIYAQEDDEEIDVNALLTFITAQMPEAPVRYEFLEDQEWERTWMDAYEPIQIAEKYCIVPEWMEAPEADAV
;
A
#
# COMPACT_ATOMS: atom_id res chain seq x y z
N MET A 1 -7.91 0.11 -16.35
CA MET A 1 -8.20 -0.77 -15.20
C MET A 1 -8.60 0.09 -14.03
N LYS A 2 -9.58 -0.32 -13.22
CA LYS A 2 -9.87 0.36 -11.95
C LYS A 2 -9.39 -0.54 -10.82
N TRP A 3 -8.91 0.04 -9.73
CA TRP A 3 -8.48 -0.73 -8.58
C TRP A 3 -9.33 -0.39 -7.38
N LEU A 4 -9.70 -1.40 -6.60
CA LEU A 4 -10.35 -1.23 -5.31
C LEU A 4 -9.37 -1.64 -4.22
N GLN A 5 -9.24 -0.82 -3.19
CA GLN A 5 -8.57 -1.19 -1.95
C GLN A 5 -9.60 -1.32 -0.83
N ILE A 6 -9.51 -2.40 -0.06
CA ILE A 6 -10.26 -2.59 1.18
C ILE A 6 -9.27 -2.69 2.32
N HIS A 7 -9.42 -1.83 3.31
CA HIS A 7 -8.57 -1.72 4.47
C HIS A 7 -9.33 -2.19 5.71
N ILE A 8 -8.73 -3.12 6.46
CA ILE A 8 -9.29 -3.66 7.69
C ILE A 8 -8.27 -3.48 8.80
N THR A 9 -8.64 -2.77 9.86
CA THR A 9 -7.77 -2.61 11.04
C THR A 9 -8.03 -3.72 12.03
N VAL A 10 -7.00 -4.48 12.38
CA VAL A 10 -7.11 -5.66 13.24
C VAL A 10 -5.98 -5.73 14.26
N GLU A 11 -6.19 -6.51 15.32
CA GLU A 11 -5.11 -6.87 16.23
C GLU A 11 -4.15 -7.86 15.54
N GLN A 12 -2.89 -7.88 15.97
CA GLN A 12 -1.83 -8.74 15.43
C GLN A 12 -2.26 -10.20 15.26
N ALA A 13 -2.96 -10.74 16.25
CA ALA A 13 -3.42 -12.14 16.26
C ALA A 13 -4.44 -12.48 15.15
N GLN A 14 -5.04 -11.47 14.52
CA GLN A 14 -6.05 -11.64 13.47
C GLN A 14 -5.50 -11.39 12.06
N VAL A 15 -4.22 -10.99 11.93
CA VAL A 15 -3.61 -10.66 10.63
C VAL A 15 -3.70 -11.84 9.66
N ASP A 16 -3.18 -13.02 10.02
CA ASP A 16 -3.18 -14.20 9.16
C ASP A 16 -4.59 -14.58 8.65
N PHE A 17 -5.59 -14.49 9.54
CA PHE A 17 -6.98 -14.74 9.19
C PHE A 17 -7.50 -13.71 8.18
N THR A 18 -7.18 -12.44 8.41
CA THR A 18 -7.62 -11.32 7.58
C THR A 18 -6.97 -11.37 6.19
N GLU A 19 -5.68 -11.70 6.11
CA GLU A 19 -4.97 -11.90 4.85
C GLU A 19 -5.59 -13.05 4.05
N THR A 20 -5.87 -14.17 4.72
CA THR A 20 -6.53 -15.33 4.10
C THR A 20 -7.93 -14.97 3.61
N LEU A 21 -8.69 -14.23 4.41
CA LEU A 21 -10.03 -13.76 4.07
C LEU A 21 -10.00 -12.90 2.81
N LEU A 22 -9.18 -11.84 2.77
CA LEU A 22 -9.08 -10.94 1.63
C LEU A 22 -8.59 -11.65 0.37
N SER A 23 -7.59 -12.52 0.50
CA SER A 23 -7.10 -13.34 -0.61
C SER A 23 -8.18 -14.27 -1.16
N SER A 24 -8.97 -14.90 -0.29
CA SER A 24 -10.08 -15.79 -0.69
C SER A 24 -11.23 -15.06 -1.38
N LEU A 25 -11.36 -13.75 -1.15
CA LEU A 25 -12.34 -12.88 -1.78
C LEU A 25 -11.87 -12.33 -3.14
N GLY A 26 -10.69 -12.72 -3.61
CA GLY A 26 -10.16 -12.32 -4.92
C GLY A 26 -9.20 -11.14 -4.89
N ALA A 27 -8.63 -10.80 -3.73
CA ALA A 27 -7.56 -9.80 -3.69
C ALA A 27 -6.35 -10.31 -4.50
N VAL A 28 -5.84 -9.47 -5.39
CA VAL A 28 -4.64 -9.74 -6.20
C VAL A 28 -3.35 -9.55 -5.39
N SER A 29 -3.44 -8.77 -4.31
CA SER A 29 -2.36 -8.52 -3.36
C SER A 29 -2.94 -8.17 -2.01
N VAL A 30 -2.21 -8.51 -0.95
CA VAL A 30 -2.48 -8.08 0.42
C VAL A 30 -1.24 -7.41 0.98
N THR A 31 -1.41 -6.25 1.62
CA THR A 31 -0.33 -5.51 2.27
C THR A 31 -0.65 -5.25 3.74
N LEU A 32 0.40 -5.14 4.55
CA LEU A 32 0.32 -4.88 5.98
C LEU A 32 0.93 -3.51 6.28
N ASP A 33 0.17 -2.64 6.93
CA ASP A 33 0.61 -1.31 7.35
C ASP A 33 0.34 -1.11 8.85
N ASP A 34 0.99 -0.13 9.44
CA ASP A 34 0.86 0.19 10.85
C ASP A 34 -0.36 1.08 11.12
N ALA A 35 -1.17 0.70 12.11
CA ALA A 35 -2.33 1.50 12.49
C ALA A 35 -2.01 2.62 13.49
N GLU A 36 -0.88 2.56 14.21
CA GLU A 36 -0.62 3.38 15.39
C GLU A 36 0.76 4.04 15.44
N ASN A 37 1.54 3.97 14.36
CA ASN A 37 2.90 4.54 14.27
C ASN A 37 3.83 3.99 15.38
N GLN A 38 3.80 2.67 15.60
CA GLN A 38 4.66 1.96 16.53
C GLN A 38 5.99 1.59 15.86
N ASP A 39 7.09 1.88 16.55
CA ASP A 39 8.43 1.50 16.11
C ASP A 39 8.57 -0.03 16.10
N LEU A 40 8.87 -0.59 14.92
CA LEU A 40 9.25 -1.99 14.76
C LEU A 40 10.77 -2.07 14.66
N LEU A 41 11.41 -2.65 15.68
CA LEU A 41 12.86 -2.83 15.70
C LEU A 41 13.29 -3.95 14.74
N GLU A 42 14.56 -3.92 14.35
CA GLU A 42 15.15 -4.94 13.48
C GLU A 42 15.05 -6.32 14.14
N PRO A 43 14.39 -7.30 13.48
CA PRO A 43 14.21 -8.63 14.04
C PRO A 43 15.50 -9.45 14.08
N LEU A 44 15.54 -10.46 14.96
CA LEU A 44 16.58 -11.47 14.88
C LEU A 44 16.39 -12.34 13.62
N PRO A 45 17.45 -13.02 13.14
CA PRO A 45 17.34 -13.91 11.98
C PRO A 45 16.21 -14.95 12.14
N GLY A 46 15.21 -14.86 11.28
CA GLY A 46 14.04 -15.76 11.26
C GLY A 46 12.79 -15.22 11.99
N GLU A 47 12.85 -14.05 12.61
CA GLU A 47 11.68 -13.39 13.18
C GLU A 47 11.03 -12.43 12.17
N THR A 48 9.70 -12.40 12.15
CA THR A 48 8.89 -11.47 11.37
C THR A 48 7.88 -10.80 12.30
N PRO A 49 8.33 -9.88 13.17
CA PRO A 49 7.45 -9.21 14.11
C PRO A 49 6.46 -8.33 13.34
N LEU A 50 5.25 -8.22 13.87
CA LEU A 50 4.20 -7.35 13.33
C LEU A 50 3.82 -6.33 14.40
N TRP A 51 3.22 -5.21 13.97
CA TRP A 51 2.62 -4.22 14.85
C TRP A 51 1.51 -4.85 15.69
N ASN A 52 1.23 -4.28 16.88
CA ASN A 52 0.13 -4.76 17.71
C ASN A 52 -1.21 -4.60 17.00
N LYS A 53 -1.34 -3.51 16.24
CA LYS A 53 -2.51 -3.18 15.44
C LYS A 53 -2.09 -2.90 14.01
N VAL A 54 -2.66 -3.67 13.09
CA VAL A 54 -2.24 -3.72 11.70
C VAL A 54 -3.42 -3.33 10.80
N ILE A 55 -3.14 -2.51 9.80
CA ILE A 55 -4.06 -2.27 8.68
C ILE A 55 -3.74 -3.30 7.61
N VAL A 56 -4.61 -4.29 7.46
CA VAL A 56 -4.52 -5.29 6.40
C VAL A 56 -5.30 -4.77 5.20
N THR A 57 -4.62 -4.60 4.07
CA THR A 57 -5.19 -3.99 2.86
C THR A 57 -5.23 -5.01 1.73
N GLY A 58 -6.41 -5.31 1.23
CA GLY A 58 -6.61 -6.14 0.03
C GLY A 58 -6.79 -5.25 -1.20
N ILE A 59 -6.04 -5.52 -2.25
CA ILE A 59 -6.14 -4.82 -3.55
C ILE A 59 -6.86 -5.73 -4.54
N TYR A 60 -7.84 -5.19 -5.26
CA TYR A 60 -8.65 -5.91 -6.24
C TYR A 60 -8.57 -5.19 -7.59
N ALA A 61 -8.27 -5.95 -8.65
CA ALA A 61 -8.25 -5.44 -10.02
C ALA A 61 -9.66 -5.53 -10.60
N GLN A 62 -10.13 -4.45 -11.19
CA GLN A 62 -11.37 -4.40 -11.97
C GLN A 62 -11.02 -4.27 -13.46
N GLU A 63 -11.35 -5.31 -14.21
CA GLU A 63 -11.30 -5.35 -15.66
C GLU A 63 -12.57 -4.71 -16.26
N ASP A 64 -12.50 -4.27 -17.52
CA ASP A 64 -13.60 -3.52 -18.15
C ASP A 64 -14.89 -4.34 -18.33
N ASP A 65 -14.83 -5.67 -18.23
CA ASP A 65 -15.94 -6.61 -18.37
C ASP A 65 -16.50 -7.16 -17.06
N GLU A 66 -15.87 -6.87 -15.91
CA GLU A 66 -16.27 -7.37 -14.59
C GLU A 66 -16.31 -6.24 -13.56
N GLU A 67 -17.50 -5.87 -13.09
CA GLU A 67 -17.64 -4.92 -11.97
C GLU A 67 -17.52 -5.62 -10.62
N ILE A 68 -16.67 -5.08 -9.74
CA ILE A 68 -16.54 -5.58 -8.37
C ILE A 68 -17.78 -5.16 -7.57
N ASP A 69 -18.52 -6.13 -7.03
CA ASP A 69 -19.60 -5.87 -6.08
C ASP A 69 -19.03 -5.55 -4.68
N VAL A 70 -18.71 -4.27 -4.50
CA VAL A 70 -18.19 -3.74 -3.23
C VAL A 70 -19.15 -4.04 -2.06
N ASN A 71 -20.46 -3.96 -2.27
CA ASN A 71 -21.42 -4.18 -1.18
C ASN A 71 -21.44 -5.64 -0.74
N ALA A 72 -21.36 -6.58 -1.67
CA ALA A 72 -21.26 -8.00 -1.34
C ALA A 72 -19.97 -8.31 -0.57
N LEU A 73 -18.84 -7.76 -1.01
CA LEU A 73 -17.55 -7.90 -0.32
C LEU A 73 -17.63 -7.37 1.12
N LEU A 74 -18.08 -6.12 1.30
CA LEU A 74 -18.18 -5.51 2.62
C LEU A 74 -19.16 -6.27 3.52
N THR A 75 -20.29 -6.72 2.98
CA THR A 75 -21.27 -7.50 3.75
C THR A 75 -20.64 -8.80 4.26
N PHE A 76 -19.89 -9.51 3.41
CA PHE A 76 -19.23 -10.74 3.80
C PHE A 76 -18.13 -10.48 4.85
N ILE A 77 -17.30 -9.46 4.64
CA ILE A 77 -16.23 -9.07 5.56
C ILE A 77 -16.81 -8.71 6.93
N THR A 78 -17.85 -7.86 6.98
CA THR A 78 -18.50 -7.48 8.24
C THR A 78 -19.16 -8.68 8.93
N ALA A 79 -19.68 -9.65 8.18
CA ALA A 79 -20.23 -10.88 8.77
C ALA A 79 -19.15 -11.75 9.43
N GLN A 80 -17.94 -11.80 8.87
CA GLN A 80 -16.80 -12.54 9.45
C GLN A 80 -16.12 -11.75 10.58
N MET A 81 -16.11 -10.41 10.48
CA MET A 81 -15.34 -9.51 11.34
C MET A 81 -16.21 -8.30 11.77
N PRO A 82 -17.25 -8.51 12.60
CA PRO A 82 -18.24 -7.48 12.90
C PRO A 82 -17.69 -6.29 13.72
N GLU A 83 -16.59 -6.50 14.45
CA GLU A 83 -15.99 -5.49 15.31
C GLU A 83 -14.80 -4.78 14.66
N ALA A 84 -14.33 -5.26 13.49
CA ALA A 84 -13.18 -4.68 12.81
C ALA A 84 -13.58 -3.42 12.02
N PRO A 85 -12.88 -2.29 12.19
CA PRO A 85 -13.05 -1.13 11.32
C PRO A 85 -12.69 -1.48 9.87
N VAL A 86 -13.63 -1.26 8.95
CA VAL A 86 -13.44 -1.48 7.51
C VAL A 86 -13.66 -0.17 6.75
N ARG A 87 -12.75 0.16 5.83
CA ARG A 87 -12.91 1.23 4.85
C ARG A 87 -12.47 0.76 3.48
N TYR A 88 -12.95 1.40 2.42
CA TYR A 88 -12.52 1.10 1.05
C TYR A 88 -12.32 2.38 0.26
N GLU A 89 -11.50 2.30 -0.78
CA GLU A 89 -11.28 3.38 -1.74
C GLU A 89 -10.98 2.82 -3.13
N PHE A 90 -11.33 3.58 -4.17
CA PHE A 90 -10.93 3.28 -5.53
C PHE A 90 -9.65 4.03 -5.86
N LEU A 91 -8.66 3.34 -6.42
CA LEU A 91 -7.49 4.00 -6.99
C LEU A 91 -7.79 4.33 -8.46
N GLU A 92 -7.50 5.58 -8.81
CA GLU A 92 -7.47 6.00 -10.21
C GLU A 92 -6.32 5.33 -10.94
N ASP A 93 -6.56 4.97 -12.20
CA ASP A 93 -5.53 4.45 -13.10
C ASP A 93 -4.56 5.60 -13.43
N GLN A 94 -3.50 5.72 -12.63
CA GLN A 94 -2.41 6.66 -12.87
C GLN A 94 -1.17 5.91 -13.35
N GLU A 95 -0.47 6.48 -14.33
CA GLU A 95 0.87 6.03 -14.72
C GLU A 95 1.85 6.39 -13.59
N TRP A 96 1.80 5.66 -12.47
CA TRP A 96 2.60 5.94 -11.28
C TRP A 96 4.09 6.04 -11.59
N GLU A 97 4.58 5.23 -12.54
CA GLU A 97 5.96 5.26 -13.06
C GLU A 97 6.37 6.60 -13.69
N ARG A 98 5.41 7.43 -14.11
CA ARG A 98 5.67 8.74 -14.70
C ARG A 98 5.34 9.88 -13.76
N THR A 99 4.30 9.75 -12.94
CA THR A 99 3.92 10.78 -11.95
C THR A 99 5.03 11.05 -10.94
N TRP A 100 5.79 10.02 -10.52
CA TRP A 100 6.92 10.25 -9.61
C TRP A 100 8.07 11.02 -10.28
N MET A 101 8.27 10.86 -11.60
CA MET A 101 9.31 11.57 -12.34
C MET A 101 9.04 13.08 -12.38
N ASP A 102 7.77 13.47 -12.50
CA ASP A 102 7.34 14.87 -12.49
C ASP A 102 7.48 15.53 -11.10
N ALA A 103 7.44 14.73 -10.03
CA ALA A 103 7.56 15.19 -8.64
C ALA A 103 8.99 15.12 -8.09
N TYR A 104 9.94 14.51 -8.81
CA TYR A 104 11.31 14.34 -8.33
C TYR A 104 12.10 15.65 -8.48
N GLU A 105 12.69 16.11 -7.38
CA GLU A 105 13.62 17.24 -7.39
C GLU A 105 15.07 16.74 -7.23
N PRO A 106 16.04 17.28 -7.99
CA PRO A 106 17.45 16.95 -7.82
C PRO A 106 17.92 17.09 -6.37
N ILE A 107 18.65 16.08 -5.87
CA ILE A 107 19.10 16.05 -4.48
C ILE A 107 20.55 16.52 -4.43
N GLN A 108 20.81 17.69 -3.84
CA GLN A 108 22.16 18.19 -3.59
C GLN A 108 22.76 17.49 -2.37
N ILE A 109 23.81 16.71 -2.58
CA ILE A 109 24.51 15.96 -1.52
C ILE A 109 25.77 16.68 -1.02
N ALA A 110 26.30 17.64 -1.80
CA ALA A 110 27.38 18.54 -1.39
C ALA A 110 27.41 19.78 -2.30
N GLU A 111 28.26 20.76 -1.96
CA GLU A 111 28.35 22.06 -2.67
C GLU A 111 28.52 21.94 -4.18
N LYS A 112 29.11 20.84 -4.69
CA LYS A 112 29.29 20.58 -6.13
C LYS A 112 28.75 19.25 -6.64
N TYR A 113 27.99 18.52 -5.82
CA TYR A 113 27.54 17.18 -6.17
C TYR A 113 26.02 17.07 -6.01
N CYS A 114 25.36 16.70 -7.10
CA CYS A 114 23.92 16.56 -7.17
C CYS A 114 23.56 15.20 -7.76
N ILE A 115 22.58 14.52 -7.17
CA ILE A 115 21.96 13.33 -7.76
C ILE A 115 20.85 13.82 -8.68
N VAL A 116 21.14 13.84 -9.98
CA VAL A 116 20.21 14.27 -11.04
C VAL A 116 19.83 13.05 -11.89
N PRO A 117 18.54 12.74 -12.03
CA PRO A 117 18.09 11.72 -12.96
C PRO A 117 18.38 12.09 -14.42
N GLU A 118 18.57 11.09 -15.28
CA GLU A 118 18.95 11.27 -16.70
C GLU A 118 17.95 12.13 -17.51
N TRP A 119 16.69 12.22 -17.06
CA TRP A 119 15.63 12.99 -17.71
C TRP A 119 15.49 14.44 -17.24
N MET A 120 16.38 14.95 -16.38
CA MET A 120 16.38 16.34 -15.92
C MET A 120 17.70 17.05 -16.23
N GLU A 121 17.64 18.38 -16.37
CA GLU A 121 18.83 19.22 -16.43
C GLU A 121 19.40 19.44 -15.03
N ALA A 122 20.73 19.37 -14.91
CA ALA A 122 21.40 19.67 -13.65
C ALA A 122 21.15 21.14 -13.26
N PRO A 123 20.75 21.42 -12.01
CA PRO A 123 20.43 22.78 -11.57
C PRO A 123 21.63 23.74 -11.60
N GLU A 124 22.87 23.22 -11.57
CA GLU A 124 24.08 23.98 -11.83
C GLU A 124 24.89 23.34 -12.96
N ALA A 125 25.22 24.11 -13.99
CA ALA A 125 25.97 23.64 -15.16
C ALA A 125 27.42 23.20 -14.83
N ASP A 126 27.95 23.63 -13.68
CA ASP A 126 29.30 23.33 -13.19
C ASP A 126 29.33 22.29 -12.06
N ALA A 127 28.17 21.76 -11.64
CA ALA A 127 28.09 20.65 -10.68
C ALA A 127 28.46 19.33 -11.38
N VAL A 128 29.20 18.46 -10.68
CA VAL A 128 29.70 17.17 -11.18
C VAL A 128 28.78 16.04 -10.78
#